data_AF-A0A816HNK1-F1
#
_entry.id   AF-A0A816HNK1-F1
#
_cell.length_a   1.000
_cell.length_b   1.000
_cell.length_c   1.000
_cell.angle_alpha   90.00
_cell.angle_beta   90.00
_cell.angle_gamma   90.00
#
_symmetry.space_group_name_H-M   'P 1'
#
loop_
_entity.id
_entity.type
_entity.pdbx_description
1 polymer ?
#
loop_
_entity_poly.entity_id
_entity_poly.type
_entity_poly.pdbx_seq_one_letter_code
_entity_poly.pdbx_strand_id
1 'polypeptide(L)'
;TLTTLQLYLNQIGVEGAQHIANALRINTTLTTLNLGENNISAEGARHIADALRINTALTTLHFGGNVIGGEGAQHIADALRTNTVILTSFKKKTKRAVYVTHTDTHHAGLQPERTRC
;
A
#
# COMPACT_ATOMS: atom_id res chain seq x y z
N THR A 1 24.26 8.67 8.13
CA THR A 1 22.85 8.97 8.49
C THR A 1 21.94 8.41 7.41
N LEU A 2 20.81 7.80 7.77
CA LEU A 2 19.91 7.16 6.80
C LEU A 2 18.97 8.19 6.17
N THR A 3 19.00 8.34 4.85
CA THR A 3 18.17 9.31 4.10
C THR A 3 17.07 8.65 3.28
N THR A 4 17.24 7.37 2.91
CA THR A 4 16.29 6.61 2.11
C THR A 4 16.00 5.26 2.74
N LEU A 5 14.73 4.89 2.82
CA LEU A 5 14.27 3.61 3.33
C LEU A 5 13.26 2.98 2.36
N GLN A 6 13.61 1.80 1.85
CA GLN A 6 12.80 1.03 0.90
C GLN A 6 12.22 -0.19 1.61
N LEU A 7 10.90 -0.21 1.80
CA LEU A 7 10.17 -1.31 2.43
C LEU A 7 9.06 -1.85 1.53
N TYR A 8 9.16 -1.66 0.22
CA TYR A 8 8.15 -2.11 -0.74
C TYR A 8 7.97 -3.64 -0.71
N LEU A 9 6.76 -4.13 -1.01
CA LEU A 9 6.43 -5.57 -1.09
C LEU A 9 6.72 -6.35 0.21
N ASN A 10 6.31 -5.80 1.36
CA ASN A 10 6.34 -6.52 2.64
C ASN A 10 4.92 -6.67 3.21
N GLN A 11 4.81 -7.13 4.46
CA GLN A 11 3.55 -7.30 5.18
C GLN A 11 3.52 -6.38 6.41
N ILE A 12 3.82 -5.10 6.22
CA ILE A 12 3.87 -4.11 7.32
C ILE A 12 2.51 -4.02 8.05
N GLY A 13 1.40 -4.01 7.30
CA GLY A 13 0.06 -3.92 7.88
C GLY A 13 -0.17 -2.67 8.72
N VAL A 14 -1.14 -2.72 9.63
CA VAL A 14 -1.52 -1.58 10.48
C VAL A 14 -0.49 -1.34 11.58
N GLU A 15 -0.11 -2.38 12.31
CA GLU A 15 0.84 -2.27 13.41
C GLU A 15 2.21 -1.79 12.93
N GLY A 16 2.73 -2.34 11.84
CA GLY A 16 4.00 -1.88 11.27
C GLY A 16 3.92 -0.42 10.82
N ALA A 17 2.80 0.03 10.25
CA ALA A 17 2.59 1.42 9.87
C ALA A 17 2.58 2.34 11.11
N GLN A 18 2.01 1.89 12.23
CA GLN A 18 2.05 2.62 13.50
C GLN A 18 3.49 2.78 14.03
N HIS A 19 4.30 1.71 13.98
CA HIS A 19 5.71 1.78 14.41
C HIS A 19 6.52 2.71 13.51
N ILE A 20 6.31 2.65 12.19
CA ILE A 20 6.95 3.55 11.22
C ILE A 20 6.52 5.00 11.49
N ALA A 21 5.24 5.25 11.75
CA ALA A 21 4.75 6.58 12.12
C ALA A 21 5.46 7.10 13.37
N ASN A 22 5.57 6.29 14.43
CA ASN A 22 6.28 6.67 15.65
C ASN A 22 7.75 7.02 15.38
N ALA A 23 8.45 6.24 14.54
CA ALA A 23 9.81 6.53 14.14
C ALA A 23 9.92 7.84 13.34
N LEU A 24 8.98 8.10 12.42
CA LEU A 24 8.93 9.34 11.65
C LEU A 24 8.76 10.58 12.54
N ARG A 25 8.08 10.50 13.68
CA ARG A 25 7.89 11.68 14.56
C ARG A 25 9.22 12.29 15.06
N ILE A 26 10.24 11.46 15.24
CA ILE A 26 11.54 11.87 15.78
C ILE A 26 12.65 11.87 14.73
N ASN A 27 12.43 11.25 13.56
CA ASN A 27 13.45 11.16 12.52
C ASN A 27 13.53 12.45 11.71
N THR A 28 14.68 13.11 11.76
CA THR A 28 14.94 14.39 11.07
C THR A 28 15.83 14.24 9.83
N THR A 29 16.07 13.01 9.38
CA THR A 29 17.13 12.71 8.39
C THR A 29 16.62 11.93 7.17
N LEU A 30 15.53 11.17 7.34
CA LEU A 30 14.91 10.38 6.31
C LEU A 30 14.11 11.30 5.38
N THR A 31 14.54 11.38 4.12
CA THR A 31 13.90 12.20 3.09
C THR A 31 13.00 11.36 2.18
N THR A 32 13.29 10.07 2.01
CA THR A 32 12.54 9.16 1.15
C THR A 32 12.10 7.90 1.88
N LEU A 33 10.80 7.60 1.84
CA LEU A 33 10.21 6.39 2.40
C LEU A 33 9.32 5.70 1.36
N ASN A 34 9.57 4.42 1.11
CA ASN A 34 8.72 3.60 0.24
C ASN A 34 8.03 2.48 1.02
N LEU A 35 6.71 2.60 1.16
CA LEU A 35 5.78 1.66 1.77
C LEU A 35 4.85 1.01 0.74
N GLY A 36 5.20 1.00 -0.55
CA GLY A 36 4.33 0.45 -1.58
C GLY A 36 4.03 -1.04 -1.38
N GLU A 37 2.82 -1.49 -1.69
CA GLU A 37 2.41 -2.90 -1.66
C GLU A 37 2.68 -3.59 -0.30
N ASN A 38 2.12 -3.04 0.78
CA ASN A 38 2.41 -3.44 2.17
C ASN A 38 1.19 -3.81 3.02
N ASN A 39 0.04 -4.00 2.37
CA ASN A 39 -1.23 -4.29 3.04
C ASN A 39 -1.65 -3.27 4.12
N ILE A 40 -1.21 -2.01 3.98
CA ILE A 40 -1.57 -0.92 4.89
C ILE A 40 -3.03 -0.54 4.64
N SER A 41 -3.86 -0.56 5.69
CA SER A 41 -5.27 -0.16 5.64
C SER A 41 -5.45 1.35 5.85
N ALA A 42 -6.71 1.82 5.85
CA ALA A 42 -7.04 3.22 6.16
C ALA A 42 -6.51 3.64 7.54
N GLU A 43 -6.56 2.74 8.54
CA GLU A 43 -6.06 2.99 9.89
C GLU A 43 -4.53 3.15 9.92
N GLY A 44 -3.80 2.29 9.22
CA GLY A 44 -2.35 2.42 9.10
C GLY A 44 -1.96 3.73 8.37
N ALA A 45 -2.72 4.11 7.34
CA ALA A 45 -2.52 5.37 6.64
C ALA A 45 -2.77 6.59 7.54
N ARG A 46 -3.76 6.53 8.45
CA ARG A 46 -4.00 7.57 9.46
C ARG A 46 -2.78 7.76 10.37
N HIS A 47 -2.18 6.68 10.87
CA HIS A 47 -0.96 6.78 11.69
C HIS A 47 0.18 7.48 10.94
N ILE A 48 0.42 7.08 9.69
CA ILE A 48 1.43 7.72 8.84
C ILE A 48 1.11 9.21 8.65
N ALA A 49 -0.14 9.54 8.33
CA ALA A 49 -0.60 10.93 8.16
C ALA A 49 -0.36 11.78 9.43
N ASP A 50 -0.65 11.24 10.61
CA ASP A 50 -0.41 11.94 11.88
C ASP A 50 1.08 12.25 12.10
N ALA A 51 1.97 11.32 11.73
CA ALA A 51 3.41 11.57 11.80
C ALA A 51 3.87 12.58 10.74
N LEU A 52 3.29 12.56 9.54
CA LEU A 52 3.59 13.52 8.48
C LEU A 52 3.22 14.95 8.87
N ARG A 53 2.26 15.21 9.76
CA ARG A 53 1.93 16.60 10.15
C ARG A 53 3.07 17.29 10.91
N ILE A 54 3.94 16.53 11.55
CA ILE A 54 5.03 17.04 12.38
C ILE A 54 6.42 16.77 11.80
N ASN A 55 6.56 15.75 10.96
CA ASN A 55 7.84 15.44 10.33
C ASN A 55 8.17 16.48 9.25
N THR A 56 9.31 17.15 9.38
CA THR A 56 9.78 18.18 8.44
C THR A 56 10.97 17.73 7.58
N ALA A 57 11.34 16.45 7.63
CA ALA A 57 12.49 15.92 6.88
C ALA A 57 12.05 15.10 5.65
N LEU A 58 10.93 14.40 5.74
CA LEU A 58 10.44 13.52 4.68
C LEU A 58 9.86 14.34 3.53
N THR A 59 10.43 14.19 2.34
CA THR A 59 10.02 14.88 1.11
C THR A 59 9.36 13.94 0.10
N THR A 60 9.56 12.63 0.25
CA THR A 60 9.04 11.62 -0.68
C THR A 60 8.42 10.45 0.07
N LEU A 61 7.14 10.16 -0.21
CA LEU A 61 6.43 9.01 0.33
C LEU A 61 5.75 8.22 -0.80
N HIS A 62 6.14 6.96 -0.96
CA HIS A 62 5.45 6.01 -1.82
C HIS A 62 4.56 5.10 -0.97
N PHE A 63 3.25 5.06 -1.26
CA PHE A 63 2.30 4.18 -0.56
C PHE A 63 1.34 3.47 -1.53
N GLY A 64 1.62 3.50 -2.83
CA GLY A 64 0.81 2.83 -3.85
C GLY A 64 0.73 1.30 -3.65
N GLY A 65 -0.37 0.68 -4.07
CA GLY A 65 -0.59 -0.77 -3.89
C GLY A 65 -0.96 -1.20 -2.47
N ASN A 66 -1.29 -0.26 -1.59
CA ASN A 66 -1.89 -0.55 -0.29
C ASN A 66 -3.42 -0.49 -0.35
N VAL A 67 -4.08 -0.97 0.70
CA VAL A 67 -5.54 -1.01 0.86
C VAL A 67 -6.07 0.15 1.72
N ILE A 68 -5.51 1.35 1.50
CA ILE A 68 -5.81 2.54 2.32
C ILE A 68 -7.20 3.14 2.10
N GLY A 69 -7.89 2.75 1.01
CA GLY A 69 -9.22 3.29 0.66
C GLY A 69 -9.23 4.80 0.37
N GLY A 70 -10.45 5.37 0.30
CA GLY A 70 -10.64 6.81 0.14
C GLY A 70 -10.32 7.58 1.43
N GLU A 71 -10.73 7.05 2.57
CA GLU A 71 -10.49 7.63 3.90
C GLU A 71 -8.99 7.76 4.22
N GLY A 72 -8.20 6.69 4.05
CA GLY A 72 -6.76 6.75 4.29
C GLY A 72 -6.04 7.70 3.31
N ALA A 73 -6.52 7.79 2.06
CA ALA A 73 -6.00 8.76 1.10
C ALA A 73 -6.32 10.20 1.52
N GLN A 74 -7.52 10.45 2.07
CA GLN A 74 -7.92 11.75 2.59
C GLN A 74 -7.05 12.16 3.79
N HIS A 75 -6.79 11.24 4.74
CA HIS A 75 -5.88 11.51 5.85
C HIS A 75 -4.49 11.93 5.40
N ILE A 76 -3.90 11.20 4.44
CA ILE A 76 -2.60 11.56 3.88
C ILE A 76 -2.69 12.94 3.21
N ALA A 77 -3.69 13.18 2.34
CA ALA A 77 -3.87 14.46 1.65
C ALA A 77 -3.99 15.65 2.63
N ASP A 78 -4.74 15.49 3.71
CA ASP A 78 -4.87 16.50 4.75
C ASP A 78 -3.56 16.76 5.48
N ALA A 79 -2.79 15.72 5.79
CA ALA A 79 -1.47 15.88 6.38
C ALA A 79 -0.50 16.61 5.44
N LEU A 80 -0.53 16.30 4.14
CA LEU A 80 0.31 16.97 3.13
C LEU A 80 -0.04 18.45 2.98
N ARG A 81 -1.32 18.82 3.11
CA ARG A 81 -1.76 20.22 3.05
C ARG A 81 -1.27 21.03 4.24
N THR A 82 -1.13 20.42 5.40
CA THR A 82 -0.63 21.08 6.62
C THR A 82 0.89 21.04 6.75
N ASN A 83 1.55 20.08 6.10
CA ASN A 83 3.00 19.99 6.11
C ASN A 83 3.58 20.98 5.08
N THR A 84 4.44 21.88 5.54
CA THR A 84 5.07 22.92 4.71
C THR A 84 6.23 22.39 3.86
N VAL A 85 6.62 21.13 4.05
CA VAL A 85 7.61 20.42 3.25
C VAL A 85 6.92 19.75 2.08
N ILE A 86 7.36 20.08 0.86
CA ILE A 86 6.77 19.55 -0.37
C ILE A 86 6.95 18.03 -0.39
N LEU A 87 5.85 17.32 -0.12
CA LEU A 87 5.78 15.87 -0.15
C LEU A 87 5.24 15.41 -1.50
N THR A 88 6.11 14.81 -2.32
CA THR A 88 5.67 14.18 -3.57
C THR A 88 5.14 12.79 -3.22
N SER A 89 3.83 12.57 -3.39
CA SER A 89 3.19 11.27 -3.16
C SER A 89 2.78 10.60 -4.47
N PHE A 90 3.11 9.31 -4.61
CA PHE A 90 2.77 8.52 -5.80
C PHE A 90 1.79 7.39 -5.45
N LYS A 91 0.57 7.48 -5.98
CA LYS A 91 -0.42 6.40 -5.96
C LYS A 91 -0.32 5.62 -7.28
N LYS A 92 0.09 4.35 -7.23
CA LYS A 92 0.06 3.44 -8.39
C LYS A 92 -1.41 3.22 -8.79
N LYS A 93 -1.78 3.47 -10.05
CA LYS A 93 -3.10 3.12 -10.60
C LYS A 93 -3.23 1.60 -10.68
N THR A 94 -3.98 0.98 -9.78
CA THR A 94 -4.29 -0.44 -9.88
C THR A 94 -5.34 -0.64 -10.98
N LYS A 95 -4.97 -1.29 -12.11
CA LYS A 95 -5.96 -1.87 -13.04
C LYS A 95 -6.64 -3.02 -12.29
N ARG A 96 -7.97 -3.04 -12.23
CA ARG A 96 -8.73 -4.19 -11.74
C ARG A 96 -8.33 -5.42 -12.57
N ALA A 97 -7.61 -6.37 -11.99
CA ALA A 97 -7.53 -7.72 -12.52
C ALA A 97 -8.91 -8.36 -12.27
N VAL A 98 -9.68 -8.54 -13.34
CA VAL A 98 -10.86 -9.42 -13.32
C VAL A 98 -10.31 -10.83 -13.27
N TYR A 99 -10.37 -11.48 -12.11
CA TYR A 99 -10.07 -12.91 -12.01
C TYR A 99 -11.16 -13.67 -12.76
N VAL A 100 -10.82 -14.24 -13.91
CA VAL A 100 -11.66 -15.25 -14.57
C VAL A 100 -11.46 -16.54 -13.80
N THR A 101 -12.48 -16.97 -13.04
CA THR A 101 -12.50 -18.28 -12.39
C THR A 101 -12.46 -19.36 -13.46
N HIS A 102 -11.36 -20.11 -13.54
CA HIS A 102 -11.32 -21.36 -14.29
C HIS A 102 -11.95 -22.43 -13.39
N THR A 103 -13.12 -22.91 -13.78
CA THR A 103 -13.70 -24.13 -13.21
C THR A 103 -12.92 -25.31 -13.76
N ASP A 104 -11.95 -25.81 -13.00
CA ASP A 104 -11.31 -27.09 -13.27
C ASP A 104 -12.24 -28.22 -12.83
N THR A 105 -13.01 -28.74 -13.79
CA THR A 105 -13.62 -30.07 -13.70
C THR A 105 -12.61 -31.12 -14.14
N HIS A 106 -12.10 -31.92 -13.20
CA HIS A 106 -11.48 -33.22 -13.48
C HIS A 106 -11.89 -34.22 -12.39
N HIS A 107 -12.73 -35.21 -12.74
CA HIS A 107 -12.29 -36.61 -12.74
C HIS A 107 -13.29 -37.58 -13.41
N ALA A 108 -12.78 -38.22 -14.47
CA ALA A 108 -12.92 -39.63 -14.86
C ALA A 108 -14.30 -40.27 -15.16
N GLY A 109 -14.38 -40.85 -16.37
CA GLY A 109 -14.67 -42.28 -16.49
C GLY A 109 -15.64 -42.72 -17.61
N LEU A 110 -15.05 -43.36 -18.64
CA LEU A 110 -15.62 -44.41 -19.51
C LEU A 110 -16.53 -44.03 -20.71
N GLN A 111 -15.93 -44.21 -21.89
CA GLN A 111 -16.52 -44.42 -23.23
C GLN A 111 -17.31 -45.77 -23.30
N PRO A 112 -18.21 -46.06 -24.29
CA PRO A 112 -17.90 -45.97 -25.72
C PRO A 112 -19.02 -45.56 -26.71
N GLU A 113 -18.55 -45.28 -27.92
CA GLU A 113 -19.26 -45.03 -29.16
C GLU A 113 -20.44 -45.98 -29.44
N ARG A 114 -21.52 -45.43 -30.00
CA ARG A 114 -22.32 -46.08 -31.05
C ARG A 114 -22.85 -45.08 -32.07
N THR A 115 -22.82 -45.57 -33.30
CA THR A 115 -23.09 -44.98 -34.62
C THR A 115 -24.59 -44.79 -34.93
N ARG A 116 -24.88 -43.90 -35.90
CA ARG A 116 -26.13 -43.77 -36.73
C ARG A 116 -27.37 -43.21 -35.99
N CYS A 117 -28.20 -42.32 -36.55
CA CYS A 117 -28.42 -41.77 -37.90
C CYS A 117 -28.52 -40.25 -37.84
#